data_AF-A0A292Q345-F1
#
_entry.id   AF-A0A292Q345-F1
#
_cell.length_a   1.000
_cell.length_b   1.000
_cell.length_c   1.000
_cell.angle_alpha   90.00
_cell.angle_beta   90.00
_cell.angle_gamma   90.00
#
_symmetry.space_group_name_H-M   'P 1'
#
loop_
_entity.id
_entity.type
_entity.pdbx_description
1 polymer ?
#
loop_
_entity_poly.entity_id
_entity_poly.type
_entity_poly.pdbx_seq_one_letter_code
_entity_poly.pdbx_strand_id
1 'polypeptide(L)'
;MTNTPHSSLRPTKPLHSSTSILSPLVIPKPHLEKLHHVPGAELSKRLSAANKLSITVLPVEHNILQNGRGAHQLIDHVYIHMIPKPNTKQGLGIERPAQATDMDWLKVLFEGLKTRI
;
A
#
# COMPACT_ATOMS: atom_id res chain seq x y z
N MET A 1 18.37 -47.87 -15.34
CA MET A 1 17.59 -46.63 -15.60
C MET A 1 16.93 -46.25 -14.28
N THR A 2 17.51 -45.28 -13.58
CA THR A 2 17.14 -44.91 -12.20
C THR A 2 16.04 -43.84 -12.21
N ASN A 3 14.92 -44.14 -11.55
CA ASN A 3 13.74 -43.28 -11.45
C ASN A 3 14.04 -42.01 -10.63
N THR A 4 13.71 -40.84 -11.20
CA THR A 4 13.65 -39.56 -10.50
C THR A 4 12.21 -39.32 -10.01
N PRO A 5 11.95 -38.96 -8.74
CA PRO A 5 10.61 -38.56 -8.34
C PRO A 5 10.39 -37.08 -8.67
N HIS A 6 9.46 -36.82 -9.58
CA HIS A 6 8.93 -35.48 -9.82
C HIS A 6 8.18 -35.01 -8.56
N SER A 7 8.75 -34.02 -7.87
CA SER A 7 8.07 -33.30 -6.79
C SER A 7 6.85 -32.59 -7.36
N SER A 8 5.66 -33.11 -7.06
CA SER A 8 4.39 -32.46 -7.37
C SER A 8 4.18 -31.32 -6.39
N LEU A 9 4.58 -30.11 -6.80
CA LEU A 9 4.11 -28.88 -6.17
C LEU A 9 2.58 -28.88 -6.25
N ARG A 10 1.91 -29.09 -5.11
CA ARG A 10 0.45 -28.97 -5.02
C ARG A 10 0.09 -27.53 -5.45
N PRO A 11 -0.86 -27.35 -6.37
CA PRO A 11 -1.41 -26.04 -6.61
C PRO A 11 -2.06 -25.57 -5.31
N THR A 12 -1.51 -24.51 -4.72
CA THR A 12 -2.14 -23.84 -3.58
C THR A 12 -3.46 -23.27 -4.08
N LYS A 13 -4.55 -23.74 -3.47
CA LYS A 13 -5.90 -23.24 -3.76
C LYS A 13 -5.88 -21.71 -3.55
N PRO A 14 -6.38 -20.89 -4.50
CA PRO A 14 -6.48 -19.46 -4.27
C PRO A 14 -7.37 -19.22 -3.04
N LEU A 15 -6.92 -18.34 -2.15
CA LEU A 15 -7.42 -18.25 -0.78
C LEU A 15 -8.89 -17.82 -0.66
N HIS A 16 -9.59 -17.43 -1.73
CA HIS A 16 -10.91 -16.83 -1.61
C HIS A 16 -11.92 -17.28 -2.67
N SER A 17 -13.01 -17.89 -2.18
CA SER A 17 -14.34 -17.85 -2.79
C SER A 17 -15.22 -16.86 -2.00
N SER A 18 -16.09 -16.13 -2.71
CA SER A 18 -17.23 -15.37 -2.18
C SER A 18 -16.95 -13.98 -1.54
N THR A 19 -17.24 -12.94 -2.34
CA THR A 19 -17.91 -11.67 -2.01
C THR A 19 -17.25 -10.60 -1.11
N SER A 20 -16.22 -10.90 -0.31
CA SER A 20 -15.48 -9.84 0.42
C SER A 20 -14.04 -9.74 -0.05
N ILE A 21 -13.72 -8.63 -0.71
CA ILE A 21 -12.34 -8.27 -1.06
C ILE A 21 -11.60 -7.99 0.24
N LEU A 22 -10.71 -8.90 0.65
CA LEU A 22 -9.83 -8.67 1.80
C LEU A 22 -8.90 -7.51 1.46
N SER A 23 -8.79 -6.52 2.34
CA SER A 23 -7.79 -5.45 2.26
C SER A 23 -6.75 -5.67 3.35
N PRO A 24 -5.60 -6.30 3.04
CA PRO A 24 -4.54 -6.49 4.02
C PRO A 24 -4.01 -5.16 4.55
N LEU A 25 -3.53 -5.18 5.79
CA LEU A 25 -2.83 -4.07 6.41
C LEU A 25 -1.38 -4.45 6.69
N VAL A 26 -0.44 -3.57 6.34
CA VAL A 26 0.96 -3.69 6.77
C VAL A 26 1.21 -2.70 7.89
N ILE A 27 1.53 -3.23 9.07
CA ILE A 27 1.60 -2.47 10.31
C ILE A 27 3.03 -2.60 10.89
N PRO A 28 3.72 -1.50 11.21
CA PRO A 28 4.92 -1.53 12.03
C PRO A 28 4.62 -2.14 13.40
N LYS A 29 5.52 -3.00 13.89
CA LYS A 29 5.40 -3.54 15.26
C LYS A 29 5.35 -2.45 16.35
N PRO A 30 6.24 -1.43 16.35
CA PRO A 30 6.14 -0.36 17.34
C PRO A 30 4.85 0.45 17.12
N HIS A 31 4.21 0.84 18.22
CA HIS A 31 3.06 1.74 18.20
C HIS A 31 3.53 3.15 17.89
N LEU A 32 3.07 3.66 16.75
CA LEU A 32 3.43 4.97 16.21
C LEU A 32 2.20 5.54 15.53
N GLU A 33 1.79 6.76 15.87
CA GLU A 33 0.54 7.32 15.36
C GLU A 33 0.61 7.79 13.91
N LYS A 34 1.78 8.32 13.50
CA LYS A 34 1.98 9.03 12.22
C LYS A 34 3.17 8.45 11.45
N LEU A 35 3.09 8.50 10.12
CA LEU A 35 4.11 7.92 9.24
C LEU A 35 5.52 8.49 9.47
N HIS A 36 5.63 9.80 9.72
CA HIS A 36 6.92 10.46 9.97
C HIS A 36 7.53 10.13 11.35
N HIS A 37 6.81 9.42 12.23
CA HIS A 37 7.39 8.85 13.44
C HIS A 37 8.04 7.48 13.21
N VAL A 38 7.83 6.86 12.04
CA VAL A 38 8.41 5.55 11.69
C VAL A 38 9.87 5.72 11.29
N PRO A 39 10.83 5.03 11.95
CA PRO A 39 12.22 5.06 11.52
C PRO A 39 12.37 4.58 10.07
N GLY A 40 13.24 5.23 9.29
CA GLY A 40 13.39 4.93 7.86
C GLY A 40 13.72 3.45 7.55
N ALA A 41 14.56 2.81 8.37
CA ALA A 41 14.87 1.38 8.22
C ALA A 41 13.65 0.48 8.42
N GLU A 42 12.80 0.81 9.39
CA GLU A 42 11.56 0.08 9.65
C GLU A 42 10.55 0.32 8.52
N LEU A 43 10.39 1.56 8.07
CA LEU A 43 9.51 1.90 6.95
C LEU A 43 9.91 1.15 5.67
N SER A 44 11.20 1.15 5.32
CA SER A 44 11.74 0.41 4.16
C SER A 44 11.45 -1.08 4.25
N LYS A 45 11.61 -1.69 5.43
CA LYS A 45 11.30 -3.10 5.66
C LYS A 45 9.81 -3.39 5.46
N ARG A 46 8.92 -2.51 5.96
CA ARG A 46 7.47 -2.67 5.82
C ARG A 46 7.00 -2.51 4.38
N LEU A 47 7.51 -1.50 3.66
CA LEU A 47 7.20 -1.31 2.24
C LEU A 47 7.71 -2.48 1.38
N SER A 48 8.91 -3.01 1.70
CA SER A 48 9.41 -4.22 1.03
C SER A 48 8.50 -5.43 1.27
N ALA A 49 7.99 -5.60 2.50
CA ALA A 49 7.03 -6.66 2.80
C ALA A 49 5.69 -6.46 2.05
N ALA A 50 5.17 -5.22 2.03
CA ALA A 50 3.97 -4.88 1.28
C ALA A 50 4.11 -5.20 -0.21
N ASN A 51 5.26 -4.88 -0.82
CA ASN A 51 5.54 -5.20 -2.22
C ASN A 51 5.61 -6.71 -2.49
N LYS A 52 6.13 -7.51 -1.56
CA LYS A 52 6.12 -8.97 -1.71
C LYS A 52 4.70 -9.53 -1.60
N LEU A 53 3.91 -8.98 -0.68
CA LEU A 53 2.51 -9.37 -0.50
C LEU A 53 1.63 -8.96 -1.68
N SER A 54 1.89 -7.82 -2.34
CA SER A 54 1.06 -7.36 -3.45
C SER A 54 1.08 -8.35 -4.61
N ILE A 55 2.23 -8.92 -4.92
CA ILE A 55 2.39 -9.92 -5.99
C ILE A 55 1.51 -11.16 -5.75
N THR A 56 1.34 -11.57 -4.49
CA THR A 56 0.61 -12.81 -4.16
C THR A 56 -0.85 -12.57 -3.79
N VAL A 57 -1.16 -11.46 -3.13
CA VAL A 57 -2.46 -11.20 -2.49
C VAL A 57 -3.30 -10.17 -3.25
N LEU A 58 -2.68 -9.34 -4.11
CA LEU A 58 -3.36 -8.34 -4.93
C LEU A 58 -3.20 -8.67 -6.42
N PRO A 59 -3.84 -9.75 -6.94
CA PRO A 59 -3.68 -10.18 -8.33
C PRO A 59 -4.32 -9.24 -9.37
N VAL A 60 -4.91 -8.14 -8.92
CA VAL A 60 -5.61 -7.15 -9.74
C VAL A 60 -5.01 -5.76 -9.48
N GLU A 61 -5.44 -4.78 -10.26
CA GLU A 61 -5.20 -3.36 -9.97
C GLU A 61 -5.46 -3.06 -8.49
N HIS A 62 -4.63 -2.23 -7.88
CA HIS A 62 -4.72 -1.97 -6.44
C HIS A 62 -4.14 -0.61 -6.05
N ASN A 63 -4.53 -0.13 -4.87
CA ASN A 63 -3.98 1.06 -4.24
C ASN A 63 -3.20 0.70 -2.98
N ILE A 64 -2.15 1.48 -2.72
CA ILE A 64 -1.45 1.52 -1.44
C ILE A 64 -1.76 2.86 -0.79
N LEU A 65 -2.31 2.85 0.43
CA LEU A 65 -2.75 4.08 1.11
C LEU A 65 -2.32 4.08 2.58
N GLN A 66 -1.79 5.21 3.03
CA GLN A 66 -1.58 5.48 4.45
C GLN A 66 -2.23 6.84 4.76
N ASN A 67 -3.00 6.88 5.84
CA ASN A 67 -3.78 8.05 6.25
C ASN A 67 -3.23 8.63 7.56
N GLY A 68 -3.37 9.94 7.74
CA GLY A 68 -3.27 10.61 9.04
C GLY A 68 -4.64 10.76 9.71
N ARG A 69 -4.69 11.17 10.98
CA ARG A 69 -5.94 11.40 11.74
C ARG A 69 -6.97 12.25 11.01
N GLY A 70 -6.56 13.39 10.45
CA GLY A 70 -7.43 14.27 9.66
C GLY A 70 -7.76 13.77 8.25
N ALA A 71 -7.21 12.61 7.85
CA ALA A 71 -7.35 12.02 6.53
C ALA A 71 -7.99 10.61 6.62
N HIS A 72 -8.96 10.43 7.52
CA HIS A 72 -9.69 9.17 7.74
C HIS A 72 -8.90 8.02 8.40
N GLN A 73 -7.90 8.33 9.22
CA GLN A 73 -7.31 7.33 10.12
C GLN A 73 -8.18 7.20 11.39
N LEU A 74 -8.72 6.00 11.62
CA LEU A 74 -9.59 5.70 12.78
C LEU A 74 -8.82 5.19 14.00
N ILE A 75 -7.67 4.54 13.77
CA ILE A 75 -6.84 3.96 14.84
C ILE A 75 -5.53 4.75 14.86
N ASP A 76 -5.12 5.22 16.03
CA ASP A 76 -3.89 6.01 16.22
C ASP A 76 -2.62 5.13 16.16
N HIS A 77 -2.52 4.27 15.14
CA HIS A 77 -1.34 3.49 14.79
C HIS A 77 -1.16 3.56 13.28
N VAL A 78 0.08 3.68 12.79
CA VAL A 78 0.39 3.60 11.36
C VAL A 78 0.02 2.22 10.83
N TYR A 79 -0.86 2.20 9.83
CA TYR A 79 -1.11 1.03 9.00
C TYR A 79 -1.15 1.46 7.54
N ILE A 80 -0.57 0.62 6.68
CA ILE A 80 -0.60 0.79 5.23
C ILE A 80 -1.69 -0.13 4.70
N HIS A 81 -2.72 0.46 4.09
CA HIS A 81 -3.75 -0.28 3.38
C HIS A 81 -3.22 -0.82 2.06
N MET A 82 -3.56 -2.06 1.78
CA MET A 82 -3.41 -2.71 0.49
C MET A 82 -4.82 -2.99 -0.05
N ILE A 83 -5.29 -2.20 -1.01
CA ILE A 83 -6.71 -2.17 -1.41
C ILE A 83 -6.84 -2.67 -2.86
N PRO A 84 -7.36 -3.89 -3.09
CA PRO A 84 -7.66 -4.35 -4.44
C PRO A 84 -8.78 -3.52 -5.10
N LYS A 85 -8.67 -3.34 -6.41
CA LYS A 85 -9.60 -2.63 -7.30
C LYS A 85 -10.00 -3.55 -8.46
N PRO A 86 -10.86 -4.57 -8.22
CA PRO A 86 -11.20 -5.55 -9.25
C PRO A 86 -12.10 -4.99 -10.36
N ASN A 87 -12.77 -3.86 -10.12
CA ASN A 87 -13.58 -3.14 -11.09
C ASN A 87 -13.79 -1.69 -10.62
N THR A 88 -14.51 -0.90 -11.42
CA THR A 88 -14.74 0.53 -11.15
C THR A 88 -15.57 0.79 -9.89
N LYS A 89 -16.48 -0.12 -9.51
CA LYS A 89 -17.43 0.06 -8.39
C LYS A 89 -16.91 -0.38 -7.03
N GLN A 90 -15.96 -1.32 -6.99
CA GLN A 90 -15.40 -1.88 -5.75
C GLN A 90 -13.98 -1.35 -5.48
N GLY A 91 -13.48 -1.44 -4.25
CA GLY A 91 -12.16 -0.94 -3.85
C GLY A 91 -12.15 0.55 -3.51
N LEU A 92 -10.97 1.19 -3.54
CA LEU A 92 -10.85 2.61 -3.19
C LEU A 92 -11.56 3.50 -4.23
N GLY A 93 -12.39 4.43 -3.73
CA GLY A 93 -12.94 5.53 -4.52
C GLY A 93 -12.11 6.79 -4.26
N ILE A 94 -11.56 7.37 -5.32
CA ILE A 94 -10.81 8.63 -5.23
C ILE A 94 -11.49 9.65 -6.13
N GLU A 95 -11.99 10.72 -5.54
CA GLU A 95 -12.34 11.92 -6.27
C GLU A 95 -11.10 12.81 -6.35
N ARG A 96 -10.77 13.29 -7.56
CA ARG A 96 -9.62 14.16 -7.79
C ARG A 96 -10.12 15.57 -8.11
N PRO A 97 -10.31 16.44 -7.12
CA PRO A 97 -10.61 17.85 -7.36
C PRO A 97 -9.33 18.56 -7.82
N ALA A 98 -8.98 18.40 -9.10
CA ALA A 98 -7.82 19.08 -9.68
C ALA A 98 -8.06 20.59 -9.70
N GLN A 99 -7.10 21.37 -9.22
CA GLN A 99 -7.11 22.82 -9.30
C GLN A 99 -6.19 23.29 -10.43
N ALA A 100 -6.56 24.37 -11.10
CA ALA A 100 -5.65 25.05 -12.01
C ALA A 100 -4.40 25.48 -11.23
N THR A 101 -3.21 25.22 -11.79
CA THR A 101 -1.94 25.49 -11.13
C THR A 101 -1.10 26.45 -11.97
N ASP A 102 -0.35 27.32 -11.30
CA ASP A 102 0.58 28.26 -11.91
C ASP A 102 2.02 27.73 -11.84
N MET A 103 2.70 27.71 -12.99
CA MET A 103 4.08 27.23 -13.11
C MET A 103 5.09 28.11 -12.39
N ASP A 104 4.83 29.42 -12.29
CA ASP A 104 5.75 30.32 -11.58
C ASP A 104 5.67 30.08 -10.07
N TRP A 105 4.46 29.92 -9.53
CA TRP A 105 4.25 29.47 -8.16
C TRP A 105 4.91 28.09 -7.87
N LEU A 106 4.79 27.12 -8.78
CA LEU A 106 5.42 25.80 -8.61
C LEU A 106 6.94 25.87 -8.49
N LYS A 107 7.60 26.75 -9.26
CA LYS A 107 9.05 26.95 -9.17
C LYS A 107 9.45 27.50 -7.80
N VAL A 108 8.71 28.50 -7.30
CA VAL A 108 8.94 29.08 -5.97
C VAL A 108 8.78 28.02 -4.87
N LEU A 109 7.72 27.19 -4.95
CA LEU A 109 7.50 26.10 -4.01
C LEU A 109 8.66 25.09 -4.04
N PHE A 110 9.10 24.69 -5.24
CA PHE A 110 10.18 23.73 -5.42
C PHE A 110 11.50 24.22 -4.81
N GLU A 111 11.89 25.46 -5.09
CA GLU A 111 13.12 26.03 -4.51
C GLU A 111 13.01 26.17 -2.98
N GLY A 112 11.83 26.51 -2.45
CA GLY A 112 11.60 26.55 -1.00
C GLY A 112 11.63 25.17 -0.32
N LEU A 113 11.31 24.10 -1.03
CA LEU A 113 11.38 22.72 -0.52
C LEU A 113 12.80 22.17 -0.56
N LYS A 114 13.58 22.45 -1.60
CA LYS A 114 14.99 22.03 -1.71
C LYS A 114 15.85 22.44 -0.52
N THR A 115 15.58 23.59 0.09
CA THR A 115 16.37 24.05 1.26
C THR A 115 16.01 23.33 2.55
N ARG A 116 15.03 22.42 2.53
CA ARG A 116 14.44 21.77 3.72
C ARG A 116 14.57 20.24 3.71
N ILE A 117 15.09 19.66 2.63
CA ILE A 117 15.33 18.22 2.45
C ILE A 117 16.78 17.98 2.04
#